data_AF-A0A085ZHD3-F1
#
_entry.id   AF-A0A085ZHD3-F1
#
_cell.length_a   1.000
_cell.length_b   1.000
_cell.length_c   1.000
_cell.angle_alpha   90.00
_cell.angle_beta   90.00
_cell.angle_gamma   90.00
#
_symmetry.space_group_name_H-M   'P 1'
#
loop_
_entity.id
_entity.type
_entity.pdbx_description
1 polymer ?
#
loop_
_entity_poly.entity_id
_entity_poly.type
_entity_poly.pdbx_seq_one_letter_code
_entity_poly.pdbx_strand_id
1 'polypeptide(L)'
;MLEFLINLFSFKISETSNLCTFSFFITESGQIELLKRIEIDNIFDEKGSEVFGTDLIIGKEYKFDLSWTLLRSHNFYTTCDDFVKFHTKDKSKEFYILEINCTEKSISNFFIKNYNDIISIKEFIINISNDDIDKKLLIYSDNRYLKIYYEFTAEILPKNKYILVENLFEKFIEDYDKLSKEIKVIFKSELISFLEEVNEKEKFKYLFYNFSDFYEKCIIGYEYYLRNFSYSKVKTELDNSVLDFSKNLRTVVNDSQNKLIIIPATIILGFTAFDTSEPFNIKNIFVIASSVFFAFMMDSFIKNQKSALEIIKTNIDNYKNIFLDKNKSKILSLNNMILKSFLETDNELNRQENWMLGIRIINWIIPSMLFIFLLSLIYNMHSH
;
A
#
# COMPACT_ATOMS: atom_id res chain seq x y z
N MET A 1 47.64 -12.46 11.47
CA MET A 1 48.05 -11.15 12.04
C MET A 1 47.18 -10.79 13.24
N LEU A 2 45.85 -10.79 13.11
CA LEU A 2 44.93 -10.56 14.23
C LEU A 2 45.15 -11.54 15.40
N GLU A 3 45.29 -12.84 15.15
CA GLU A 3 45.63 -13.84 16.19
C GLU A 3 46.94 -13.55 16.92
N PHE A 4 47.94 -13.02 16.20
CA PHE A 4 49.21 -12.63 16.80
C PHE A 4 49.03 -11.39 17.69
N LEU A 5 48.25 -10.40 17.27
CA LEU A 5 47.90 -9.24 18.09
C LEU A 5 47.10 -9.63 19.34
N ILE A 6 46.16 -10.58 19.23
CA ILE A 6 45.41 -11.13 20.38
C ILE A 6 46.38 -11.78 21.39
N ASN A 7 47.31 -12.60 20.90
CA ASN A 7 48.32 -13.24 21.75
C ASN A 7 49.24 -12.20 22.41
N LEU A 8 49.71 -11.22 21.65
CA LEU A 8 50.55 -10.11 22.15
C LEU A 8 49.83 -9.33 23.27
N PHE A 9 48.53 -9.09 23.11
CA PHE A 9 47.72 -8.39 24.11
C PHE A 9 47.57 -9.15 25.44
N SER A 10 47.73 -10.47 25.45
CA SER A 10 47.72 -11.25 26.69
C SER A 10 48.92 -10.93 27.60
N PHE A 11 49.97 -10.31 27.06
CA PHE A 11 51.20 -9.91 27.77
C PHE A 11 51.34 -8.39 27.95
N LYS A 12 50.21 -7.68 27.98
CA LYS A 12 50.18 -6.23 28.20
C LYS A 12 50.78 -5.84 29.55
N ILE A 13 51.64 -4.83 29.55
CA ILE A 13 52.30 -4.28 30.75
C ILE A 13 51.62 -2.99 31.20
N SER A 14 51.44 -2.04 30.28
CA SER A 14 50.92 -0.71 30.59
C SER A 14 50.21 -0.08 29.39
N GLU A 15 49.37 0.90 29.66
CA GLU A 15 48.62 1.65 28.63
C GLU A 15 48.64 3.14 28.95
N THR A 16 48.78 3.95 27.90
CA THR A 16 48.61 5.40 27.91
C THR A 16 47.53 5.80 26.91
N SER A 17 47.18 7.10 26.84
CA SER A 17 46.13 7.58 25.93
C SER A 17 46.41 7.27 24.45
N ASN A 18 47.67 7.09 24.06
CA ASN A 18 48.07 6.95 22.66
C ASN A 18 48.80 5.63 22.35
N LEU A 19 49.47 5.04 23.33
CA LEU A 19 50.34 3.87 23.18
C LEU A 19 50.00 2.78 24.20
N CYS A 20 50.14 1.53 23.79
CA CYS A 20 50.07 0.36 24.64
C CYS A 20 51.42 -0.37 24.63
N THR A 21 51.94 -0.71 25.82
CA THR A 21 53.23 -1.39 25.98
C THR A 21 53.02 -2.86 26.32
N PHE A 22 53.70 -3.75 25.60
CA PHE A 22 53.63 -5.21 25.75
C PHE A 22 55.00 -5.79 26.07
N SER A 23 55.05 -6.88 26.85
CA SER A 23 56.24 -7.71 26.98
C SER A 23 56.05 -8.95 26.13
N PHE A 24 56.98 -9.31 25.26
CA PHE A 24 56.80 -10.50 24.45
C PHE A 24 58.11 -11.27 24.29
N PHE A 25 58.05 -12.56 24.62
CA PHE A 25 59.16 -13.49 24.49
C PHE A 25 59.12 -14.14 23.11
N ILE A 26 60.16 -13.92 22.30
CA ILE A 26 60.21 -14.41 20.93
C ILE A 26 60.64 -15.88 20.93
N THR A 27 59.75 -16.79 20.57
CA THR A 27 60.02 -18.23 20.54
C THR A 27 60.37 -18.76 19.15
N GLU A 28 59.92 -18.08 18.09
CA GLU A 28 60.02 -18.58 16.71
C GLU A 28 60.33 -17.45 15.71
N SER A 29 60.98 -17.79 14.60
CA SER A 29 61.33 -16.84 13.54
C SER A 29 60.11 -16.19 12.87
N GLY A 30 58.98 -16.88 12.79
CA GLY A 30 57.73 -16.34 12.23
C GLY A 30 57.15 -15.16 13.02
N GLN A 31 57.38 -15.11 14.34
CA GLN A 31 56.94 -14.00 15.18
C GLN A 31 57.75 -12.72 14.88
N ILE A 32 59.04 -12.86 14.58
CA ILE A 32 59.90 -11.75 14.16
C ILE A 32 59.38 -11.17 12.83
N GLU A 33 58.97 -12.02 11.90
CA GLU A 33 58.42 -11.56 10.62
C GLU A 33 57.08 -10.83 10.79
N LEU A 34 56.22 -11.30 11.70
CA LEU A 34 54.96 -10.64 12.04
C LEU A 34 55.19 -9.29 12.74
N LEU A 35 56.12 -9.23 13.69
CA LEU A 35 56.52 -7.99 14.37
C LEU A 35 57.16 -6.97 13.40
N LYS A 36 57.85 -7.42 12.36
CA LYS A 36 58.37 -6.52 11.31
C LYS A 36 57.28 -5.96 10.39
N ARG A 37 56.18 -6.69 10.19
CA ARG A 37 55.05 -6.24 9.36
C ARG A 37 54.13 -5.27 10.08
N ILE A 38 54.06 -5.39 11.40
CA ILE A 38 53.37 -4.42 12.25
C ILE A 38 54.38 -3.29 12.44
N GLU A 39 54.16 -2.11 11.87
CA GLU A 39 55.09 -0.96 12.00
C GLU A 39 55.13 -0.48 13.46
N ILE A 40 55.88 -1.18 14.32
CA ILE A 40 55.95 -0.93 15.77
C ILE A 40 56.61 0.42 16.02
N ASP A 41 56.02 1.22 16.90
CA ASP A 41 56.49 2.57 17.19
C ASP A 41 57.85 2.53 17.91
N ASN A 42 57.96 1.77 19.01
CA ASN A 42 59.21 1.59 19.75
C ASN A 42 59.41 0.13 20.19
N ILE A 43 60.66 -0.34 20.22
CA ILE A 43 61.05 -1.66 20.73
C ILE A 43 62.17 -1.46 21.75
N PHE A 44 62.05 -2.08 22.93
CA PHE A 44 63.06 -2.04 23.98
C PHE A 44 63.52 -3.44 24.37
N ASP A 45 64.81 -3.61 24.70
CA ASP A 45 65.33 -4.83 25.31
C ASP A 45 64.99 -4.93 26.82
N GLU A 46 65.34 -6.06 27.44
CA GLU A 46 65.19 -6.30 28.89
C GLU A 46 65.87 -5.22 29.76
N LYS A 47 66.87 -4.51 29.22
CA LYS A 47 67.63 -3.46 29.89
C LYS A 47 67.06 -2.06 29.65
N GLY A 48 65.98 -1.94 28.85
CA GLY A 48 65.33 -0.67 28.51
C GLY A 48 66.03 0.12 27.40
N SER A 49 66.95 -0.49 26.66
CA SER A 49 67.60 0.14 25.50
C SER A 49 66.74 -0.05 24.26
N GLU A 50 66.63 0.98 23.43
CA GLU A 50 65.89 0.92 22.17
C GLU A 50 66.59 -0.01 21.18
N VAL A 51 65.83 -0.91 20.55
CA VAL A 51 66.31 -1.94 19.63
C VAL A 51 65.65 -1.75 18.27
N PHE A 52 66.42 -1.78 17.20
CA PHE A 52 65.85 -1.72 15.86
C PHE A 52 65.34 -3.09 15.43
N GLY A 53 64.21 -3.14 14.71
CA GLY A 53 63.50 -4.40 14.38
C GLY A 53 64.31 -5.46 13.61
N THR A 54 65.50 -5.13 13.10
CA THR A 54 66.44 -6.08 12.49
C THR A 54 67.20 -6.93 13.51
N ASP A 55 67.26 -6.51 14.77
CA ASP A 55 68.16 -7.05 15.80
C ASP A 55 67.42 -7.95 16.81
N LEU A 56 66.20 -8.34 16.48
CA LEU A 56 65.38 -9.26 17.28
C LEU A 56 65.95 -10.68 17.21
N ILE A 57 66.21 -11.27 18.38
CA ILE A 57 66.80 -12.61 18.51
C ILE A 57 65.79 -13.54 19.18
N ILE A 58 65.72 -14.78 18.69
CA ILE A 58 64.89 -15.84 19.27
C ILE A 58 65.42 -16.20 20.68
N GLY A 59 64.52 -16.37 21.64
CA GLY A 59 64.82 -16.73 23.01
C GLY A 59 65.05 -15.53 23.95
N LYS A 60 64.66 -14.32 23.53
CA LYS A 60 64.74 -13.10 24.34
C LYS A 60 63.38 -12.43 24.51
N GLU A 61 63.22 -11.73 25.63
CA GLU A 61 62.07 -10.88 25.90
C GLU A 61 62.32 -9.45 25.43
N TYR A 62 61.32 -8.84 24.80
CA TYR A 62 61.36 -7.45 24.36
C TYR A 62 60.08 -6.73 24.77
N LYS A 63 60.17 -5.42 24.98
CA LYS A 63 59.02 -4.56 25.19
C LYS A 63 58.67 -3.80 23.92
N PHE A 64 57.39 -3.75 23.58
CA PHE A 64 56.89 -3.14 22.35
C PHE A 64 55.86 -2.07 22.67
N ASP A 65 55.99 -0.89 22.08
CA ASP A 65 54.94 0.13 22.09
C ASP A 65 54.16 0.10 20.76
N LEU A 66 52.84 -0.05 20.85
CA LEU A 66 51.95 0.04 19.69
C LEU A 66 50.92 1.15 19.89
N SER A 67 50.75 1.99 18.87
CA SER A 67 49.68 3.00 18.85
C SER A 67 48.29 2.39 18.66
N TRP A 68 47.29 3.03 19.29
CA TRP A 68 45.88 2.64 19.13
C TRP A 68 45.41 2.73 17.67
N THR A 69 45.93 3.69 16.91
CA THR A 69 45.64 3.86 15.48
C THR A 69 46.09 2.67 14.66
N LEU A 70 47.28 2.13 14.96
CA LEU A 70 47.83 0.95 14.29
C LEU A 70 47.04 -0.31 14.64
N LEU A 71 46.58 -0.45 15.87
CA LEU A 71 45.71 -1.57 16.25
C LEU A 71 44.37 -1.52 15.49
N ARG A 72 43.78 -0.33 15.38
CA ARG A 72 42.53 -0.11 14.63
C ARG A 72 42.69 -0.36 13.13
N SER A 73 43.85 -0.08 12.53
CA SER A 73 44.09 -0.38 11.10
C SER A 73 44.11 -1.88 10.82
N HIS A 74 44.33 -2.71 11.84
CA HIS A 74 44.28 -4.16 11.80
C HIS A 74 42.99 -4.75 12.38
N ASN A 75 41.92 -3.94 12.52
CA ASN A 75 40.61 -4.33 13.07
C ASN A 75 40.67 -4.91 14.50
N PHE A 76 41.65 -4.47 15.27
CA PHE A 76 41.74 -4.74 16.70
C PHE A 76 41.15 -3.56 17.46
N TYR A 77 40.11 -3.82 18.23
CA TYR A 77 39.38 -2.82 19.01
C TYR A 77 39.46 -3.16 20.49
N THR A 78 39.77 -2.18 21.32
CA THR A 78 39.84 -2.40 22.78
C THR A 78 38.47 -2.44 23.41
N THR A 79 37.62 -1.48 23.04
CA THR A 79 36.29 -1.30 23.59
C THR A 79 35.22 -1.44 22.51
N CYS A 80 34.01 -1.77 22.93
CA CYS A 80 32.83 -1.73 22.07
C CYS A 80 32.62 -0.33 21.45
N ASP A 81 32.96 0.73 22.17
CA ASP A 81 32.81 2.12 21.73
C ASP A 81 33.78 2.47 20.59
N ASP A 82 35.02 1.99 20.69
CA ASP A 82 36.02 2.09 19.64
C ASP A 82 35.59 1.31 18.39
N PHE A 83 35.02 0.12 18.57
CA PHE A 83 34.46 -0.65 17.48
C PHE A 83 33.37 0.13 16.75
N VAL A 84 32.35 0.65 17.45
CA VAL A 84 31.24 1.40 16.85
C VAL A 84 31.71 2.64 16.07
N LYS A 85 32.75 3.34 16.57
CA LYS A 85 33.26 4.58 15.95
C LYS A 85 34.10 4.34 14.70
N PHE A 86 34.95 3.31 14.72
CA PHE A 86 36.01 3.14 13.72
C PHE A 86 35.81 1.94 12.79
N HIS A 87 34.91 1.01 13.13
CA HIS A 87 34.58 -0.11 12.26
C HIS A 87 33.66 0.36 11.11
N THR A 88 34.12 0.16 9.88
CA THR A 88 33.33 0.40 8.67
C THR A 88 32.99 -0.94 8.04
N LYS A 89 31.73 -1.16 7.64
CA LYS A 89 31.22 -2.41 7.06
C LYS A 89 32.05 -2.91 5.85
N ASP A 90 32.75 -2.01 5.15
CA ASP A 90 33.68 -2.31 4.04
C ASP A 90 35.06 -2.86 4.45
N LYS A 91 35.46 -2.70 5.72
CA LYS A 91 36.80 -3.10 6.20
C LYS A 91 36.75 -4.49 6.83
N SER A 92 36.94 -5.48 5.96
CA SER A 92 37.33 -6.87 6.26
C SER A 92 36.36 -7.70 7.10
N LYS A 93 36.38 -9.00 6.82
CA LYS A 93 35.59 -10.01 7.54
C LYS A 93 36.07 -10.18 8.98
N GLU A 94 37.38 -10.13 9.21
CA GLU A 94 37.98 -10.44 10.51
C GLU A 94 38.21 -9.21 11.40
N PHE A 95 37.58 -9.21 12.58
CA PHE A 95 37.80 -8.22 13.64
C PHE A 95 37.95 -8.90 15.01
N TYR A 96 38.53 -8.17 15.96
CA TYR A 96 38.56 -8.58 17.38
C TYR A 96 38.22 -7.42 18.31
N ILE A 97 37.37 -7.68 19.30
CA ILE A 97 37.00 -6.74 20.36
C ILE A 97 37.45 -7.31 21.70
N LEU A 98 38.45 -6.68 22.31
CA LEU A 98 39.10 -7.14 23.55
C LEU A 98 38.12 -7.14 24.73
N GLU A 99 37.36 -6.07 24.93
CA GLU A 99 36.44 -5.90 26.07
C GLU A 99 35.47 -7.07 26.26
N ILE A 100 34.99 -7.65 25.15
CA ILE A 100 34.03 -8.76 25.15
C ILE A 100 34.63 -10.07 24.64
N ASN A 101 35.96 -10.10 24.43
CA ASN A 101 36.71 -11.20 23.83
C ASN A 101 36.00 -11.81 22.60
N CYS A 102 35.60 -10.96 21.67
CA CYS A 102 34.73 -11.32 20.55
C CYS A 102 35.47 -11.24 19.22
N THR A 103 35.29 -12.25 18.38
CA THR A 103 35.81 -12.30 17.00
C THR A 103 34.67 -12.33 15.99
N GLU A 104 34.97 -12.21 14.70
CA GLU A 104 33.98 -12.43 13.61
C GLU A 104 33.19 -13.74 13.77
N LYS A 105 33.87 -14.82 14.21
CA LYS A 105 33.25 -16.15 14.40
C LYS A 105 32.21 -16.18 15.53
N SER A 106 32.15 -15.13 16.34
CA SER A 106 31.28 -15.02 17.52
C SER A 106 29.91 -14.41 17.16
N ILE A 107 29.30 -14.88 16.06
CA ILE A 107 28.00 -14.38 15.52
C ILE A 107 26.86 -14.50 16.56
N SER A 108 26.99 -15.39 17.54
CA SER A 108 26.04 -15.54 18.64
C SER A 108 26.16 -14.46 19.73
N ASN A 109 27.18 -13.61 19.71
CA ASN A 109 27.35 -12.55 20.70
C ASN A 109 26.25 -11.48 20.55
N PHE A 110 25.54 -11.19 21.66
CA PHE A 110 24.42 -10.24 21.66
C PHE A 110 24.83 -8.83 21.20
N PHE A 111 26.02 -8.35 21.58
CA PHE A 111 26.51 -7.03 21.16
C PHE A 111 26.67 -6.96 19.63
N ILE A 112 27.27 -7.98 19.03
CA ILE A 112 27.48 -8.05 17.57
C ILE A 112 26.15 -8.15 16.82
N LYS A 113 25.22 -8.99 17.30
CA LYS A 113 23.87 -9.06 16.72
C LYS A 113 23.18 -7.69 16.74
N ASN A 114 23.14 -7.04 17.91
CA ASN A 114 22.54 -5.71 18.07
C ASN A 114 23.24 -4.66 17.18
N TYR A 115 24.57 -4.74 17.04
CA TYR A 115 25.35 -3.85 16.18
C TYR A 115 24.98 -4.02 14.70
N ASN A 116 24.87 -5.26 14.21
CA ASN A 116 24.51 -5.51 12.82
C ASN A 116 23.11 -4.99 12.49
N ASP A 117 22.16 -5.15 13.41
CA ASP A 117 20.79 -4.67 13.23
C ASP A 117 20.70 -3.16 13.24
N ILE A 118 21.36 -2.47 14.18
CA ILE A 118 21.32 -1.00 14.24
C ILE A 118 21.97 -0.38 13.00
N ILE A 119 23.02 -0.99 12.45
CA ILE A 119 23.65 -0.57 11.20
C ILE A 119 22.70 -0.77 10.02
N SER A 120 21.99 -1.89 9.97
CA SER A 120 21.02 -2.17 8.91
C SER A 120 19.82 -1.21 8.98
N ILE A 121 19.34 -0.88 10.18
CA ILE A 121 18.33 0.17 10.40
C ILE A 121 18.86 1.52 9.94
N LYS A 122 20.11 1.87 10.28
CA LYS A 122 20.74 3.12 9.84
C LYS A 122 20.77 3.21 8.31
N GLU A 123 21.21 2.15 7.63
CA GLU A 123 21.23 2.09 6.16
C GLU A 123 19.84 2.24 5.56
N PHE A 124 18.83 1.58 6.14
CA PHE A 124 17.44 1.77 5.73
C PHE A 124 16.98 3.23 5.86
N ILE A 125 17.23 3.86 7.01
CA ILE A 125 16.87 5.26 7.28
C ILE A 125 17.57 6.20 6.28
N ILE A 126 18.85 5.96 5.98
CA ILE A 126 19.59 6.70 4.94
C ILE A 126 18.92 6.51 3.57
N ASN A 127 18.57 5.29 3.19
CA ASN A 127 17.94 5.00 1.90
C ASN A 127 16.56 5.66 1.73
N ILE A 128 15.80 5.83 2.81
CA ILE A 128 14.49 6.50 2.77
C ILE A 128 14.57 8.01 3.01
N SER A 129 15.72 8.51 3.46
CA SER A 129 15.95 9.93 3.69
C SER A 129 15.89 10.70 2.37
N ASN A 130 15.50 11.96 2.47
CA ASN A 130 15.45 12.88 1.36
C ASN A 130 16.72 13.73 1.29
N ASP A 131 17.23 14.17 2.44
CA ASP A 131 18.45 14.97 2.57
C ASP A 131 19.27 14.51 3.80
N ASP A 132 20.58 14.72 3.73
CA ASP A 132 21.52 14.58 4.84
C ASP A 132 22.23 15.93 5.06
N ILE A 133 21.97 16.56 6.21
CA ILE A 133 22.51 17.87 6.57
C ILE A 133 23.09 17.78 7.98
N ASP A 134 24.39 18.05 8.12
CA ASP A 134 25.09 18.07 9.42
C ASP A 134 24.85 16.81 10.27
N LYS A 135 24.94 15.62 9.66
CA LYS A 135 24.70 14.30 10.31
C LYS A 135 23.26 14.11 10.78
N LYS A 136 22.32 14.84 10.18
CA LYS A 136 20.89 14.69 10.40
C LYS A 136 20.21 14.26 9.12
N LEU A 137 19.47 13.17 9.22
CA LEU A 137 18.64 12.68 8.14
C LEU A 137 17.27 13.35 8.20
N LEU A 138 16.86 13.92 7.07
CA LEU A 138 15.56 14.54 6.87
C LEU A 138 14.67 13.60 6.06
N ILE A 139 13.49 13.29 6.61
CA ILE A 139 12.50 12.44 5.96
C ILE A 139 11.22 13.26 5.78
N TYR A 140 10.72 13.36 4.54
CA TYR A 140 9.47 14.06 4.22
C TYR A 140 8.36 13.07 3.83
N SER A 141 7.16 13.29 4.35
CA SER A 141 5.93 12.61 3.92
C SER A 141 4.70 13.47 4.25
N ASP A 142 3.80 13.68 3.28
CA ASP A 142 2.53 14.39 3.45
C ASP A 142 2.64 15.74 4.22
N ASN A 143 3.54 16.62 3.80
CA ASN A 143 3.86 17.91 4.44
C ASN A 143 4.39 17.84 5.89
N ARG A 144 4.65 16.64 6.41
CA ARG A 144 5.36 16.44 7.67
C ARG A 144 6.81 16.12 7.39
N TYR A 145 7.68 16.47 8.33
CA TYR A 145 9.09 16.15 8.26
C TYR A 145 9.58 15.58 9.57
N LEU A 146 10.57 14.70 9.49
CA LEU A 146 11.26 14.14 10.63
C LEU A 146 12.76 14.36 10.50
N LYS A 147 13.37 14.85 11.58
CA LYS A 147 14.82 14.95 11.76
C LYS A 147 15.29 13.82 12.65
N ILE A 148 16.26 13.04 12.18
CA ILE A 148 16.87 11.95 12.95
C ILE A 148 18.39 12.14 12.97
N TYR A 149 18.97 12.17 14.18
CA TYR A 149 20.40 11.99 14.38
C TYR A 149 20.73 10.50 14.36
N TYR A 150 21.62 10.06 13.48
CA TYR A 150 21.97 8.65 13.31
C TYR A 150 23.34 8.26 13.90
N GLU A 151 24.04 9.21 14.54
CA GLU A 151 25.25 8.90 15.29
C GLU A 151 24.90 8.26 16.64
N PHE A 152 25.61 7.18 16.98
CA PHE A 152 25.38 6.43 18.22
C PHE A 152 26.70 5.95 18.82
N THR A 153 26.68 5.68 20.12
CA THR A 153 27.78 5.06 20.87
C THR A 153 27.41 3.63 21.24
N ALA A 154 28.36 2.84 21.74
CA ALA A 154 28.10 1.47 22.17
C ALA A 154 27.18 1.40 23.40
N GLU A 155 26.96 2.51 24.12
CA GLU A 155 26.02 2.59 25.23
C GLU A 155 24.58 2.24 24.84
N ILE A 156 24.21 2.46 23.57
CA ILE A 156 22.88 2.14 23.05
C ILE A 156 22.71 0.62 22.85
N LEU A 157 23.80 -0.15 22.77
CA LEU A 157 23.82 -1.57 22.42
C LEU A 157 23.99 -2.45 23.69
N PRO A 158 22.95 -3.18 24.12
CA PRO A 158 23.06 -4.10 25.24
C PRO A 158 24.01 -5.25 24.91
N LYS A 159 24.83 -5.62 25.90
CA LYS A 159 25.77 -6.74 25.79
C LYS A 159 25.18 -8.05 26.32
N ASN A 160 24.11 -7.97 27.10
CA ASN A 160 23.53 -9.07 27.87
C ASN A 160 22.24 -9.65 27.26
N LYS A 161 21.63 -8.98 26.27
CA LYS A 161 20.43 -9.47 25.60
C LYS A 161 20.39 -8.99 24.15
N TYR A 162 19.76 -9.79 23.31
CA TYR A 162 19.37 -9.38 21.98
C TYR A 162 18.08 -8.54 22.07
N ILE A 163 18.02 -7.42 21.33
CA ILE A 163 16.87 -6.50 21.38
C ILE A 163 15.76 -6.92 20.43
N LEU A 164 16.12 -7.20 19.18
CA LEU A 164 15.14 -7.49 18.14
C LEU A 164 14.65 -8.93 18.25
N VAL A 165 13.49 -9.19 17.66
CA VAL A 165 13.07 -10.56 17.37
C VAL A 165 13.95 -11.08 16.23
N GLU A 166 14.43 -12.32 16.33
CA GLU A 166 15.34 -12.90 15.34
C GLU A 166 14.74 -12.81 13.92
N ASN A 167 15.56 -12.34 12.97
CA ASN A 167 15.23 -12.12 11.55
C ASN A 167 14.12 -11.09 11.27
N LEU A 168 13.67 -10.31 12.27
CA LEU A 168 12.60 -9.33 12.09
C LEU A 168 12.97 -8.25 11.07
N PHE A 169 14.20 -7.75 11.12
CA PHE A 169 14.66 -6.68 10.23
C PHE A 169 14.84 -7.18 8.79
N GLU A 170 15.37 -8.39 8.60
CA GLU A 170 15.48 -9.03 7.28
C GLU A 170 14.09 -9.18 6.63
N LYS A 171 13.12 -9.69 7.40
CA LYS A 171 11.73 -9.78 6.96
C LYS A 171 11.15 -8.41 6.61
N PHE A 172 11.41 -7.39 7.41
CA PHE A 172 10.97 -6.02 7.13
C PHE A 172 11.51 -5.51 5.79
N ILE A 173 12.80 -5.70 5.50
CA ILE A 173 13.41 -5.26 4.23
C ILE A 173 12.82 -6.03 3.05
N GLU A 174 12.70 -7.36 3.15
CA GLU A 174 12.08 -8.17 2.11
C GLU A 174 10.64 -7.75 1.80
N ASP A 175 9.86 -7.44 2.84
CA ASP A 175 8.51 -6.94 2.68
C ASP A 175 8.54 -5.56 2.02
N TYR A 176 9.33 -4.63 2.56
CA TYR A 176 9.44 -3.24 2.10
C TYR A 176 9.85 -3.13 0.62
N ASP A 177 10.81 -3.94 0.16
CA ASP A 177 11.29 -3.88 -1.22
C ASP A 177 10.26 -4.33 -2.24
N LYS A 178 9.34 -5.23 -1.85
CA LYS A 178 8.22 -5.68 -2.70
C LYS A 178 7.06 -4.67 -2.79
N LEU A 179 7.04 -3.64 -1.94
CA LEU A 179 5.93 -2.69 -1.84
C LEU A 179 5.89 -1.69 -3.01
N SER A 180 4.66 -1.30 -3.39
CA SER A 180 4.45 -0.19 -4.32
C SER A 180 4.89 1.15 -3.72
N LYS A 181 5.08 2.16 -4.58
CA LYS A 181 5.46 3.51 -4.14
C LYS A 181 4.45 4.10 -3.14
N GLU A 182 3.15 3.88 -3.32
CA GLU A 182 2.14 4.42 -2.38
C GLU A 182 2.29 3.81 -0.99
N ILE A 183 2.59 2.52 -0.89
CA ILE A 183 2.73 1.86 0.41
C ILE A 183 4.04 2.29 1.10
N LYS A 184 5.10 2.54 0.34
CA LYS A 184 6.35 3.12 0.91
C LYS A 184 6.09 4.51 1.53
N VAL A 185 5.17 5.30 0.99
CA VAL A 185 4.72 6.56 1.60
C VAL A 185 4.01 6.32 2.93
N ILE A 186 3.17 5.28 3.04
CA ILE A 186 2.52 4.90 4.31
C ILE A 186 3.57 4.57 5.36
N PHE A 187 4.58 3.76 5.02
CA PHE A 187 5.65 3.40 5.96
C PHE A 187 6.46 4.61 6.42
N LYS A 188 6.75 5.57 5.51
CA LYS A 188 7.35 6.85 5.90
C LYS A 188 6.44 7.66 6.82
N SER A 189 5.16 7.78 6.49
CA SER A 189 4.18 8.49 7.31
C SER A 189 4.02 7.87 8.70
N GLU A 190 4.06 6.55 8.83
CA GLU A 190 4.06 5.85 10.11
C GLU A 190 5.35 6.06 10.89
N LEU A 191 6.51 6.07 10.22
CA LEU A 191 7.79 6.38 10.87
C LEU A 191 7.79 7.79 11.47
N ILE A 192 7.27 8.78 10.72
CA ILE A 192 7.13 10.15 11.20
C ILE A 192 6.23 10.18 12.45
N SER A 193 5.03 9.60 12.37
CA SER A 193 4.08 9.54 13.49
C SER A 193 4.66 8.81 14.71
N PHE A 194 5.41 7.73 14.49
CA PHE A 194 6.01 6.91 15.55
C PHE A 194 7.07 7.67 16.35
N LEU A 195 7.77 8.61 15.71
CA LEU A 195 8.89 9.36 16.29
C LEU A 195 8.57 10.84 16.54
N GLU A 196 7.33 11.27 16.33
CA GLU A 196 6.93 12.69 16.41
C GLU A 196 7.13 13.27 17.81
N GLU A 197 6.70 12.54 18.85
CA GLU A 197 6.76 12.96 20.25
C GLU A 197 8.11 12.66 20.94
N VAL A 198 9.02 11.95 20.25
CA VAL A 198 10.32 11.57 20.80
C VAL A 198 11.31 12.71 20.62
N ASN A 199 12.14 12.98 21.64
CA ASN A 199 13.20 13.98 21.54
C ASN A 199 14.14 13.67 20.37
N GLU A 200 14.47 14.67 19.54
CA GLU A 200 15.27 14.55 18.31
C GLU A 200 16.54 13.71 18.48
N LYS A 201 17.26 13.86 19.61
CA LYS A 201 18.50 13.12 19.91
C LYS A 201 18.28 11.65 20.26
N GLU A 202 17.11 11.31 20.80
CA GLU A 202 16.78 9.95 21.25
C GLU A 202 16.02 9.15 20.17
N LYS A 203 15.55 9.78 19.09
CA LYS A 203 14.71 9.13 18.05
C LYS A 203 15.31 7.86 17.48
N PHE A 204 16.60 7.88 17.14
CA PHE A 204 17.26 6.72 16.54
C PHE A 204 17.39 5.55 17.53
N LYS A 205 17.79 5.84 18.77
CA LYS A 205 17.79 4.88 19.87
C LYS A 205 16.39 4.32 20.12
N TYR A 206 15.40 5.19 20.23
CA TYR A 206 14.01 4.78 20.47
C TYR A 206 13.48 3.87 19.36
N LEU A 207 13.77 4.20 18.09
CA LEU A 207 13.41 3.36 16.95
C LEU A 207 14.05 1.97 17.05
N PHE A 208 15.33 1.89 17.39
CA PHE A 208 16.02 0.61 17.54
C PHE A 208 15.40 -0.27 18.63
N TYR A 209 15.10 0.30 19.80
CA TYR A 209 14.50 -0.47 20.91
C TYR A 209 13.05 -0.87 20.67
N ASN A 210 12.30 -0.14 19.86
CA ASN A 210 10.87 -0.35 19.62
C ASN A 210 10.57 -0.65 18.13
N PHE A 211 11.52 -1.27 17.43
CA PHE A 211 11.40 -1.51 15.99
C PHE A 211 10.24 -2.46 15.66
N SER A 212 10.00 -3.46 16.51
CA SER A 212 8.85 -4.37 16.39
C SER A 212 7.53 -3.63 16.34
N ASP A 213 7.33 -2.69 17.28
CA ASP A 213 6.10 -1.90 17.37
C ASP A 213 5.95 -0.96 16.16
N PHE A 214 7.05 -0.38 15.69
CA PHE A 214 7.07 0.42 14.47
C PHE A 214 6.63 -0.41 13.24
N TYR A 215 7.20 -1.61 13.08
CA TYR A 215 6.85 -2.48 11.97
C TYR A 215 5.39 -2.97 12.05
N GLU A 216 4.89 -3.29 13.25
CA GLU A 216 3.48 -3.64 13.44
C GLU A 216 2.55 -2.48 13.02
N LYS A 217 2.87 -1.24 13.40
CA LYS A 217 2.11 -0.05 12.94
C LYS A 217 2.14 0.10 11.42
N CYS A 218 3.28 -0.16 10.78
CA CYS A 218 3.38 -0.15 9.32
C CYS A 218 2.45 -1.19 8.68
N ILE A 219 2.41 -2.41 9.22
CA ILE A 219 1.52 -3.48 8.75
C ILE A 219 0.05 -3.07 8.91
N ILE A 220 -0.33 -2.52 10.08
CA ILE A 220 -1.70 -2.04 10.34
C ILE A 220 -2.09 -0.93 9.35
N GLY A 221 -1.20 0.05 9.12
CA GLY A 221 -1.43 1.12 8.14
C GLY A 221 -1.59 0.59 6.72
N TYR A 222 -0.78 -0.40 6.33
CA TYR A 222 -0.91 -1.09 5.06
C TYR A 222 -2.24 -1.84 4.92
N GLU A 223 -2.65 -2.60 5.94
CA GLU A 223 -3.94 -3.29 5.93
C GLU A 223 -5.11 -2.31 5.81
N TYR A 224 -5.04 -1.18 6.50
CA TYR A 224 -6.06 -0.13 6.42
C TYR A 224 -6.15 0.46 5.01
N TYR A 225 -5.01 0.72 4.37
CA TYR A 225 -4.97 1.15 2.97
C TYR A 225 -5.58 0.12 2.03
N LEU A 226 -5.23 -1.17 2.17
CA LEU A 226 -5.82 -2.24 1.37
C LEU A 226 -7.34 -2.33 1.52
N ARG A 227 -7.86 -2.18 2.75
CA ARG A 227 -9.30 -2.18 3.02
C ARG A 227 -9.98 -0.98 2.33
N ASN A 228 -9.42 0.21 2.43
CA ASN A 228 -9.97 1.41 1.80
C ASN A 228 -9.88 1.42 0.28
N PHE A 229 -8.76 0.93 -0.28
CA PHE A 229 -8.61 0.76 -1.73
C PHE A 229 -9.58 -0.31 -2.25
N SER A 230 -9.76 -1.40 -1.51
CA SER A 230 -10.78 -2.38 -1.86
C SER A 230 -12.19 -1.79 -1.77
N TYR A 231 -12.48 -0.92 -0.80
CA TYR A 231 -13.76 -0.21 -0.69
C TYR A 231 -14.00 0.67 -1.91
N SER A 232 -13.05 1.53 -2.26
CA SER A 232 -13.21 2.48 -3.36
C SER A 232 -13.42 1.75 -4.69
N LYS A 233 -12.69 0.65 -4.90
CA LYS A 233 -12.86 -0.19 -6.10
C LYS A 233 -14.26 -0.81 -6.17
N VAL A 234 -14.74 -1.41 -5.09
CA VAL A 234 -16.07 -2.03 -5.02
C VAL A 234 -17.18 -0.99 -5.23
N LYS A 235 -17.03 0.19 -4.62
CA LYS A 235 -17.98 1.30 -4.80
C LYS A 235 -18.02 1.78 -6.26
N THR A 236 -16.86 2.00 -6.88
CA THR A 236 -16.79 2.43 -8.29
C THR A 236 -17.38 1.38 -9.24
N GLU A 237 -17.15 0.09 -9.00
CA GLU A 237 -17.76 -1.01 -9.78
C GLU A 237 -19.30 -0.97 -9.69
N LEU A 238 -19.85 -0.74 -8.49
CA LEU A 238 -21.29 -0.60 -8.27
C LEU A 238 -21.85 0.65 -8.95
N ASP A 239 -21.25 1.81 -8.70
CA ASP A 239 -21.73 3.11 -9.22
C ASP A 239 -21.74 3.09 -10.76
N ASN A 240 -20.71 2.54 -11.40
CA ASN A 240 -20.66 2.39 -12.86
C ASN A 240 -21.78 1.47 -13.38
N SER A 241 -22.01 0.34 -12.72
CA SER A 241 -23.03 -0.62 -13.15
C SER A 241 -24.44 -0.04 -13.00
N VAL A 242 -24.73 0.63 -11.87
CA VAL A 242 -25.98 1.34 -11.64
C VAL A 242 -26.18 2.44 -12.68
N LEU A 243 -25.16 3.25 -12.98
CA LEU A 243 -25.22 4.27 -14.02
C LEU A 243 -25.56 3.69 -15.39
N ASP A 244 -24.95 2.56 -15.77
CA ASP A 244 -25.23 1.92 -17.06
C ASP A 244 -26.63 1.31 -17.12
N PHE A 245 -27.13 0.72 -16.03
CA PHE A 245 -28.52 0.31 -15.94
C PHE A 245 -29.49 1.48 -16.06
N SER A 246 -29.25 2.58 -15.35
CA SER A 246 -30.05 3.81 -15.46
C SER A 246 -30.03 4.39 -16.88
N LYS A 247 -28.89 4.38 -17.57
CA LYS A 247 -28.80 4.81 -18.98
C LYS A 247 -29.67 3.92 -19.87
N ASN A 248 -29.55 2.61 -19.76
CA ASN A 248 -30.32 1.66 -20.57
C ASN A 248 -31.83 1.82 -20.32
N LEU A 249 -32.24 1.97 -19.06
CA LEU A 249 -33.62 2.25 -18.70
C LEU A 249 -34.11 3.55 -19.37
N ARG A 250 -33.34 4.64 -19.24
CA ARG A 250 -33.68 5.94 -19.82
C ARG A 250 -33.79 5.89 -21.33
N THR A 251 -32.95 5.10 -22.01
CA THR A 251 -33.05 4.89 -23.47
C THR A 251 -34.40 4.25 -23.84
N VAL A 252 -34.77 3.14 -23.19
CA VAL A 252 -36.07 2.46 -23.41
C VAL A 252 -37.25 3.40 -23.16
N VAL A 253 -37.15 4.26 -22.14
CA VAL A 253 -38.16 5.26 -21.81
C VAL A 253 -38.25 6.34 -22.88
N ASN A 254 -37.13 6.94 -23.27
CA ASN A 254 -37.11 8.00 -24.29
C ASN A 254 -37.65 7.49 -25.63
N ASP A 255 -37.29 6.26 -26.03
CA ASP A 255 -37.80 5.62 -27.23
C ASP A 255 -39.32 5.40 -27.18
N SER A 256 -39.85 5.12 -25.98
CA SER A 256 -41.29 4.99 -25.77
C SER A 256 -41.98 6.36 -25.80
N GLN A 257 -41.44 7.38 -25.10
CA GLN A 257 -41.97 8.75 -25.04
C GLN A 257 -42.11 9.38 -26.42
N ASN A 258 -41.08 9.25 -27.27
CA ASN A 258 -41.08 9.82 -28.62
C ASN A 258 -42.24 9.29 -29.47
N LYS A 259 -42.66 8.03 -29.27
CA LYS A 259 -43.76 7.43 -30.04
C LYS A 259 -45.14 7.78 -29.48
N LEU A 260 -45.24 8.18 -28.21
CA LEU A 260 -46.50 8.63 -27.61
C LEU A 260 -46.93 10.01 -28.06
N ILE A 261 -45.98 10.87 -28.44
CA ILE A 261 -46.27 12.19 -29.01
C ILE A 261 -47.18 12.06 -30.25
N ILE A 262 -47.14 10.92 -30.94
CA ILE A 262 -47.96 10.63 -32.12
C ILE A 262 -49.43 10.38 -31.73
N ILE A 263 -49.71 9.84 -30.54
CA ILE A 263 -51.07 9.42 -30.12
C ILE A 263 -52.10 10.57 -30.16
N PRO A 264 -51.86 11.75 -29.55
CA PRO A 264 -52.82 12.87 -29.63
C PRO A 264 -53.07 13.34 -31.06
N ALA A 265 -52.04 13.38 -31.90
CA ALA A 265 -52.18 13.76 -33.31
C ALA A 265 -53.07 12.76 -34.06
N THR A 266 -52.88 11.45 -33.82
CA THR A 266 -53.72 10.39 -34.42
C THR A 266 -55.19 10.52 -34.00
N ILE A 267 -55.49 10.90 -32.76
CA ILE A 267 -56.87 11.14 -32.30
C ILE A 267 -57.51 12.28 -33.11
N ILE A 268 -56.85 13.43 -33.20
CA ILE A 268 -57.36 14.60 -33.93
C ILE A 268 -57.56 14.28 -35.41
N LEU A 269 -56.58 13.61 -36.03
CA LEU A 269 -56.66 13.19 -37.44
C LEU A 269 -57.80 12.20 -37.67
N GLY A 270 -58.03 11.25 -36.77
CA GLY A 270 -59.13 10.29 -36.86
C GLY A 270 -60.51 10.97 -36.87
N PHE A 271 -60.74 11.93 -35.97
CA PHE A 271 -62.01 12.66 -35.90
C PHE A 271 -62.22 13.61 -37.08
N THR A 272 -61.19 14.33 -37.51
CA THR A 272 -61.28 15.27 -38.65
C THR A 272 -61.44 14.55 -39.99
N ALA A 273 -60.95 13.32 -40.11
CA ALA A 273 -61.11 12.51 -41.31
C ALA A 273 -62.53 11.92 -41.44
N PHE A 274 -63.33 11.89 -40.36
CA PHE A 274 -64.65 11.29 -40.34
C PHE A 274 -65.67 12.12 -41.15
N ASP A 275 -66.46 11.46 -41.99
CA ASP A 275 -67.59 12.04 -42.70
C ASP A 275 -68.84 11.96 -41.81
N THR A 276 -69.36 13.12 -41.41
CA THR A 276 -70.51 13.25 -40.52
C THR A 276 -71.84 13.23 -41.26
N SER A 277 -71.85 13.44 -42.58
CA SER A 277 -73.08 13.48 -43.38
C SER A 277 -73.56 12.09 -43.78
N GLU A 278 -72.62 11.19 -44.06
CA GLU A 278 -72.89 9.80 -44.44
C GLU A 278 -72.14 8.82 -43.52
N PRO A 279 -72.75 8.37 -42.41
CA PRO A 279 -72.06 7.52 -41.42
C PRO A 279 -71.52 6.21 -41.99
N PHE A 280 -72.22 5.62 -42.96
CA PHE A 280 -71.81 4.38 -43.64
C PHE A 280 -70.88 4.60 -44.84
N ASN A 281 -70.35 5.81 -45.04
CA ASN A 281 -69.38 6.08 -46.10
C ASN A 281 -68.15 5.17 -45.94
N ILE A 282 -67.67 4.62 -47.05
CA ILE A 282 -66.48 3.76 -47.08
C ILE A 282 -65.25 4.43 -46.43
N LYS A 283 -65.17 5.77 -46.49
CA LYS A 283 -64.15 6.57 -45.81
C LYS A 283 -64.16 6.32 -44.29
N ASN A 284 -65.32 6.32 -43.65
CA ASN A 284 -65.46 6.11 -42.20
C ASN A 284 -65.05 4.69 -41.78
N ILE A 285 -65.40 3.69 -42.61
CA ILE A 285 -64.98 2.31 -42.42
C ILE A 285 -63.45 2.21 -42.47
N PHE A 286 -62.80 2.87 -43.44
CA PHE A 286 -61.34 2.91 -43.54
C PHE A 286 -60.68 3.64 -42.35
N VAL A 287 -61.27 4.72 -41.85
CA VAL A 287 -60.76 5.44 -40.65
C VAL A 287 -60.81 4.53 -39.42
N ILE A 288 -61.92 3.82 -39.18
CA ILE A 288 -62.02 2.89 -38.04
C ILE A 288 -61.05 1.72 -38.23
N ALA A 289 -61.00 1.09 -39.40
CA ALA A 289 -60.11 -0.04 -39.67
C ALA A 289 -58.63 0.33 -39.49
N SER A 290 -58.21 1.50 -39.98
CA SER A 290 -56.85 2.00 -39.80
C SER A 290 -56.53 2.34 -38.35
N SER A 291 -57.49 2.89 -37.58
CA SER A 291 -57.31 3.14 -36.14
C SER A 291 -57.12 1.85 -35.33
N VAL A 292 -57.85 0.78 -35.68
CA VAL A 292 -57.71 -0.54 -35.05
C VAL A 292 -56.37 -1.18 -35.41
N PHE A 293 -55.95 -1.09 -36.68
CA PHE A 293 -54.64 -1.56 -37.12
C PHE A 293 -53.50 -0.82 -36.41
N PHE A 294 -53.58 0.50 -36.29
CA PHE A 294 -52.63 1.31 -35.53
C PHE A 294 -52.58 0.89 -34.06
N ALA A 295 -53.73 0.67 -33.42
CA ALA A 295 -53.79 0.20 -32.05
C ALA A 295 -53.07 -1.14 -31.86
N PHE A 296 -53.22 -2.08 -32.81
CA PHE A 296 -52.51 -3.37 -32.79
C PHE A 296 -50.99 -3.21 -32.94
N MET A 297 -50.54 -2.36 -33.88
CA MET A 297 -49.11 -2.07 -34.04
C MET A 297 -48.49 -1.45 -32.78
N MET A 298 -49.20 -0.50 -32.15
CA MET A 298 -48.76 0.11 -30.91
C MET A 298 -48.76 -0.89 -29.73
N ASP A 299 -49.74 -1.79 -29.66
CA ASP A 299 -49.75 -2.86 -28.64
C ASP A 299 -48.54 -3.80 -28.81
N SER A 300 -48.17 -4.15 -30.04
CA SER A 300 -46.94 -4.92 -30.34
C SER A 300 -45.68 -4.17 -29.92
N PHE A 301 -45.61 -2.87 -30.21
CA PHE A 301 -44.49 -2.01 -29.80
C PHE A 301 -44.35 -1.94 -28.27
N ILE A 302 -45.45 -1.71 -27.54
CA ILE A 302 -45.45 -1.64 -26.06
C ILE A 302 -44.99 -2.97 -25.47
N LYS A 303 -45.43 -4.11 -26.02
CA LYS A 303 -44.97 -5.44 -25.59
C LYS A 303 -43.47 -5.62 -25.80
N ASN A 304 -42.93 -5.17 -26.93
CA ASN A 304 -41.49 -5.24 -27.19
C ASN A 304 -40.69 -4.41 -26.17
N GLN A 305 -41.15 -3.21 -25.84
CA GLN A 305 -40.51 -2.37 -24.84
C GLN A 305 -40.63 -2.94 -23.42
N LYS A 306 -41.76 -3.58 -23.10
CA LYS A 306 -41.91 -4.33 -21.85
C LYS A 306 -40.90 -5.49 -21.76
N SER A 307 -40.71 -6.24 -22.84
CA SER A 307 -39.70 -7.30 -22.89
C SER A 307 -38.28 -6.76 -22.70
N ALA A 308 -37.95 -5.62 -23.29
CA ALA A 308 -36.65 -4.96 -23.06
C ALA A 308 -36.46 -4.55 -21.57
N LEU A 309 -37.50 -4.01 -20.94
CA LEU A 309 -37.51 -3.71 -19.50
C LEU A 309 -37.32 -4.96 -18.64
N GLU A 310 -37.99 -6.08 -18.96
CA GLU A 310 -37.86 -7.35 -18.24
C GLU A 310 -36.43 -7.93 -18.33
N ILE A 311 -35.77 -7.77 -19.49
CA ILE A 311 -34.35 -8.16 -19.65
C ILE A 311 -33.45 -7.29 -18.75
N ILE A 312 -33.67 -5.97 -18.72
CA ILE A 312 -32.91 -5.06 -17.86
C ILE A 312 -33.11 -5.42 -16.38
N LYS A 313 -34.36 -5.67 -15.96
CA LYS A 313 -34.70 -6.11 -14.60
C LYS A 313 -33.97 -7.40 -14.21
N THR A 314 -34.02 -8.40 -15.08
CA THR A 314 -33.32 -9.67 -14.87
C THR A 314 -31.81 -9.47 -14.74
N ASN A 315 -31.22 -8.59 -15.55
CA ASN A 315 -29.79 -8.27 -15.47
C ASN A 315 -29.42 -7.56 -14.15
N ILE A 316 -30.28 -6.67 -13.67
CA ILE A 316 -30.10 -5.99 -12.37
C ILE A 316 -30.18 -7.00 -11.23
N ASP A 317 -31.19 -7.87 -11.21
CA ASP A 317 -31.35 -8.90 -10.18
C ASP A 317 -30.18 -9.88 -10.15
N ASN A 318 -29.75 -10.35 -11.33
CA ASN A 318 -28.59 -11.22 -11.46
C ASN A 318 -27.30 -10.53 -10.99
N TYR A 319 -27.07 -9.28 -11.42
CA TYR A 319 -25.92 -8.51 -10.98
C TYR A 319 -25.93 -8.29 -9.46
N LYS A 320 -27.08 -7.91 -8.90
CA LYS A 320 -27.27 -7.72 -7.46
C LYS A 320 -26.91 -8.99 -6.68
N ASN A 321 -27.41 -10.15 -7.08
CA ASN A 321 -27.11 -11.42 -6.42
C ASN A 321 -25.61 -11.76 -6.50
N ILE A 322 -25.02 -11.70 -7.70
CA ILE A 322 -23.60 -12.02 -7.92
C ILE A 322 -22.70 -11.04 -7.15
N PHE A 323 -23.02 -9.75 -7.19
CA PHE A 323 -22.25 -8.71 -6.52
C PHE A 323 -22.28 -8.84 -5.00
N LEU A 324 -23.45 -9.16 -4.43
CA LEU A 324 -23.62 -9.40 -3.00
C LEU A 324 -22.84 -10.64 -2.53
N ASP A 325 -22.90 -11.73 -3.30
CA ASP A 325 -22.17 -12.97 -2.98
C ASP A 325 -20.65 -12.77 -3.05
N LYS A 326 -20.16 -12.14 -4.14
CA LYS A 326 -18.73 -11.87 -4.37
C LYS A 326 -18.12 -10.98 -3.27
N ASN A 327 -18.90 -10.06 -2.71
CA ASN A 327 -18.40 -9.04 -1.80
C ASN A 327 -18.90 -9.18 -0.35
N LYS A 328 -19.48 -10.33 0.02
CA LYS A 328 -20.15 -10.57 1.31
C LYS A 328 -19.35 -10.14 2.54
N SER A 329 -18.04 -10.42 2.58
CA SER A 329 -17.15 -10.03 3.70
C SER A 329 -16.87 -8.53 3.76
N LYS A 330 -16.92 -7.84 2.61
CA LYS A 330 -16.67 -6.40 2.48
C LYS A 330 -17.96 -5.61 2.77
N ILE A 331 -19.13 -6.14 2.42
CA ILE A 331 -20.44 -5.46 2.47
C ILE A 331 -20.97 -5.19 3.90
N LEU A 332 -20.51 -5.92 4.91
CA LEU A 332 -21.03 -5.84 6.29
C LEU A 332 -20.91 -4.42 6.90
N SER A 333 -20.00 -3.59 6.38
CA SER A 333 -19.84 -2.16 6.73
C SER A 333 -20.43 -1.16 5.71
N LEU A 334 -20.95 -1.62 4.56
CA LEU A 334 -21.40 -0.77 3.43
C LEU A 334 -22.91 -0.75 3.19
N ASN A 335 -23.69 -1.47 4.01
CA ASN A 335 -25.05 -1.92 3.66
C ASN A 335 -25.99 -0.78 3.20
N ASN A 336 -25.96 0.38 3.87
CA ASN A 336 -26.94 1.44 3.63
C ASN A 336 -26.80 2.16 2.27
N MET A 337 -25.58 2.34 1.75
CA MET A 337 -25.39 3.03 0.46
C MET A 337 -25.63 2.10 -0.72
N ILE A 338 -25.17 0.85 -0.63
CA ILE A 338 -25.36 -0.16 -1.69
C ILE A 338 -26.85 -0.45 -1.88
N LEU A 339 -27.57 -0.66 -0.77
CA LEU A 339 -29.03 -0.86 -0.82
C LEU A 339 -29.73 0.35 -1.44
N LYS A 340 -29.30 1.57 -1.10
CA LYS A 340 -29.89 2.79 -1.65
C LYS A 340 -29.75 2.87 -3.17
N SER A 341 -28.57 2.59 -3.73
CA SER A 341 -28.36 2.65 -5.20
C SER A 341 -29.22 1.63 -5.97
N PHE A 342 -29.37 0.41 -5.43
CA PHE A 342 -30.29 -0.58 -6.00
C PHE A 342 -31.77 -0.17 -5.84
N LEU A 343 -32.17 0.33 -4.68
CA LEU A 343 -33.54 0.81 -4.43
C LEU A 343 -33.93 1.94 -5.38
N GLU A 344 -33.02 2.88 -5.66
CA GLU A 344 -33.26 3.94 -6.63
C GLU A 344 -33.50 3.38 -8.04
N THR A 345 -32.72 2.38 -8.45
CA THR A 345 -32.86 1.72 -9.76
C THR A 345 -34.16 0.92 -9.85
N ASP A 346 -34.52 0.17 -8.80
CA ASP A 346 -35.75 -0.61 -8.70
C ASP A 346 -36.99 0.28 -8.72
N ASN A 347 -36.93 1.45 -8.06
CA ASN A 347 -38.00 2.44 -8.10
C ASN A 347 -38.18 3.04 -9.49
N GLU A 348 -37.10 3.36 -10.20
CA GLU A 348 -37.19 3.82 -11.58
C GLU A 348 -37.83 2.75 -12.48
N LEU A 349 -37.43 1.48 -12.38
CA LEU A 349 -38.02 0.35 -13.10
C LEU A 349 -39.54 0.22 -12.88
N ASN A 350 -39.97 0.18 -11.62
CA ASN A 350 -41.38 0.02 -11.26
C ASN A 350 -42.24 1.17 -11.81
N ARG A 351 -41.71 2.40 -11.79
CA ARG A 351 -42.39 3.56 -12.37
C ARG A 351 -42.61 3.39 -13.88
N GLN A 352 -41.64 2.81 -14.60
CA GLN A 352 -41.78 2.59 -16.04
C GLN A 352 -42.74 1.45 -16.37
N GLU A 353 -42.71 0.34 -15.65
CA GLU A 353 -43.66 -0.76 -15.84
C GLU A 353 -45.12 -0.25 -15.70
N ASN A 354 -45.39 0.57 -14.68
CA ASN A 354 -46.70 1.17 -14.46
C ASN A 354 -47.10 2.15 -15.57
N TRP A 355 -46.16 2.96 -16.05
CA TRP A 355 -46.40 3.92 -17.12
C TRP A 355 -46.77 3.23 -18.45
N MET A 356 -46.12 2.10 -18.75
CA MET A 356 -46.40 1.28 -19.94
C MET A 356 -47.80 0.67 -19.94
N LEU A 357 -48.33 0.29 -18.77
CA LEU A 357 -49.71 -0.14 -18.63
C LEU A 357 -50.70 0.99 -18.95
N GLY A 358 -50.41 2.21 -18.48
CA GLY A 358 -51.25 3.38 -18.77
C GLY A 358 -51.34 3.70 -20.26
N ILE A 359 -50.21 3.64 -20.97
CA ILE A 359 -50.15 3.85 -22.43
C ILE A 359 -51.03 2.84 -23.17
N ARG A 360 -50.97 1.57 -22.76
CA ARG A 360 -51.74 0.51 -23.41
C ARG A 360 -53.24 0.78 -23.34
N ILE A 361 -53.72 1.28 -22.20
CA ILE A 361 -55.12 1.67 -22.02
C ILE A 361 -55.46 2.84 -22.96
N ILE A 362 -54.65 3.91 -22.96
CA ILE A 362 -54.87 5.11 -23.79
C ILE A 362 -54.93 4.76 -25.28
N ASN A 363 -54.07 3.85 -25.74
CA ASN A 363 -54.01 3.44 -27.14
C ASN A 363 -55.32 2.81 -27.63
N TRP A 364 -56.04 2.06 -26.78
CA TRP A 364 -57.33 1.47 -27.14
C TRP A 364 -58.51 2.44 -27.04
N ILE A 365 -58.36 3.58 -26.37
CA ILE A 365 -59.41 4.60 -26.29
C ILE A 365 -59.72 5.19 -27.67
N ILE A 366 -58.73 5.32 -28.56
CA ILE A 366 -58.89 5.91 -29.89
C ILE A 366 -59.94 5.18 -30.74
N PRO A 367 -59.77 3.87 -31.04
CA PRO A 367 -60.76 3.13 -31.83
C PRO A 367 -62.12 3.05 -31.10
N SER A 368 -62.13 2.93 -29.76
CA SER A 368 -63.37 2.92 -28.98
C SER A 368 -64.14 4.23 -29.10
N MET A 369 -63.46 5.38 -29.03
CA MET A 369 -64.08 6.70 -29.18
C MET A 369 -64.63 6.93 -30.59
N LEU A 370 -63.89 6.55 -31.64
CA LEU A 370 -64.36 6.64 -33.01
C LEU A 370 -65.59 5.75 -33.26
N PHE A 371 -65.61 4.56 -32.66
CA PHE A 371 -66.76 3.65 -32.74
C PHE A 371 -67.99 4.21 -32.02
N ILE A 372 -67.83 4.77 -30.82
CA ILE A 372 -68.90 5.46 -30.08
C ILE A 372 -69.42 6.66 -30.89
N PHE A 373 -68.52 7.43 -31.51
CA PHE A 373 -68.89 8.57 -32.35
C PHE A 373 -69.73 8.14 -33.56
N LEU A 374 -69.34 7.05 -34.23
CA LEU A 374 -70.13 6.46 -35.31
C LEU A 374 -71.54 6.06 -34.83
N LEU A 375 -71.66 5.38 -33.69
CA LEU A 375 -72.95 5.00 -33.11
C LEU A 375 -73.84 6.22 -32.81
N SER A 376 -73.24 7.29 -32.28
CA SER A 376 -73.95 8.55 -32.03
C SER A 376 -74.49 9.19 -33.31
N LEU A 377 -73.74 9.16 -34.41
CA LEU A 377 -74.19 9.68 -35.70
C LEU A 377 -75.35 8.84 -36.27
N ILE A 378 -75.25 7.51 -36.18
CA ILE A 378 -76.32 6.59 -36.60
C ILE A 378 -77.61 6.83 -35.81
N TYR A 379 -77.50 7.00 -34.49
CA TYR A 379 -78.66 7.29 -33.63
C TYR A 379 -79.35 8.62 -34.02
N ASN A 380 -78.57 9.68 -34.25
CA ASN A 380 -79.10 10.98 -34.65
C ASN A 380 -79.78 10.94 -36.03
N MET A 381 -79.29 10.12 -36.97
CA MET A 381 -79.95 9.91 -38.26
C MET A 381 -81.26 9.14 -38.16
N HIS A 382 -81.44 8.30 -37.14
CA HIS A 382 -82.67 7.50 -36.95
C HIS A 382 -83.75 8.24 -36.14
N SER A 383 -83.37 9.32 -35.46
CA SER A 383 -84.26 10.19 -34.66
C SER A 383 -84.81 11.40 -35.46
N HIS A 384 -84.36 11.60 -36.70
CA HIS A 384 -84.89 12.54 -37.68
C HIS A 384 -85.63 11.78 -38.77
#